data_AF-A0A2J6J8S9-F1
#
_entry.id   AF-A0A2J6J8S9-F1
#
_cell.length_a   1.000
_cell.length_b   1.000
_cell.length_c   1.000
_cell.angle_alpha   90.00
_cell.angle_beta   90.00
_cell.angle_gamma   90.00
#
_symmetry.space_group_name_H-M   'P 1'
#
loop_
_entity.id
_entity.type
_entity.pdbx_description
1 polymer ?
#
loop_
_entity_poly.entity_id
_entity_poly.type
_entity_poly.pdbx_seq_one_letter_code
_entity_poly.pdbx_strand_id
1 'polypeptide(L)'
;MRPIRIWIILRIGCAIATVRIFPIRTVIKSRIVSINSLAGRVALTEEEKFYASSKSLLDGLYGGATIAEIDMIDLKYAIDVSTPIDLIVAYQNLMEGSKSHLRAFVRSMETLDYTYTPQYISQELYGAIIGL
;
A
#
# COMPACT_ATOMS: atom_id res chain seq x y z
N MET A 1 37.70 23.01 -25.78
CA MET A 1 38.74 23.41 -24.80
C MET A 1 38.25 23.12 -23.38
N ARG A 2 39.00 22.33 -22.61
CA ARG A 2 39.07 22.37 -21.13
C ARG A 2 40.48 22.92 -20.79
N PRO A 3 40.85 23.36 -19.56
CA PRO A 3 40.19 23.22 -18.25
C PRO A 3 40.27 24.50 -17.37
N ILE A 4 39.85 24.43 -16.10
CA ILE A 4 40.65 24.82 -14.92
C ILE A 4 40.07 24.07 -13.71
N ARG A 5 40.93 23.35 -12.99
CA ARG A 5 40.69 22.70 -11.71
C ARG A 5 41.44 23.52 -10.66
N ILE A 6 40.77 23.90 -9.57
CA ILE A 6 41.44 24.38 -8.35
C ILE A 6 41.13 23.36 -7.25
N TRP A 7 42.19 22.75 -6.76
CA TRP A 7 42.23 21.90 -5.58
C TRP A 7 42.57 22.76 -4.37
N ILE A 8 41.80 22.65 -3.28
CA ILE A 8 42.29 22.87 -1.92
C ILE A 8 41.86 21.67 -1.07
N ILE A 9 42.86 21.05 -0.46
CA ILE A 9 42.78 19.95 0.51
C ILE A 9 43.01 20.60 1.89
N LEU A 10 42.18 20.31 2.89
CA LEU A 10 42.66 19.82 4.20
C LEU A 10 41.52 19.25 5.06
N ARG A 11 41.85 18.14 5.72
CA ARG A 11 41.04 17.30 6.61
C ARG A 11 40.63 18.03 7.89
N ILE A 12 39.49 17.65 8.47
CA ILE A 12 39.28 17.18 9.86
C ILE A 12 37.85 16.59 9.92
N GLY A 13 37.71 15.43 10.57
CA GLY A 13 36.50 14.62 10.54
C GLY A 13 35.28 15.32 11.13
N CYS A 14 34.16 15.23 10.41
CA CYS A 14 32.83 15.36 10.96
C CYS A 14 31.91 14.48 10.13
N ALA A 15 31.41 13.40 10.72
CA ALA A 15 30.35 12.61 10.13
C ALA A 15 29.08 13.47 10.09
N ILE A 16 28.80 14.07 8.94
CA ILE A 16 27.48 14.62 8.63
C ILE A 16 26.99 13.85 7.42
N ALA A 17 26.06 12.94 7.68
CA ALA A 17 25.36 12.17 6.66
C ALA A 17 24.71 13.15 5.67
N THR A 18 25.19 13.16 4.43
CA THR A 18 24.52 13.87 3.33
C THR A 18 23.46 12.94 2.77
N VAL A 19 22.19 13.20 3.10
CA VAL A 19 21.06 12.64 2.34
C VAL A 19 21.07 13.29 0.96
N ARG A 20 21.64 12.59 -0.01
CA ARG A 20 21.58 12.96 -1.42
C ARG A 20 20.48 12.13 -2.06
N ILE A 21 19.28 12.69 -2.14
CA ILE A 21 18.18 12.12 -2.93
C ILE A 21 18.61 12.19 -4.40
N PHE A 22 19.11 11.07 -4.92
CA PHE A 22 19.36 10.89 -6.33
C PHE A 22 18.02 10.55 -7.01
N PRO A 23 17.64 11.20 -8.14
CA PRO A 23 16.35 10.94 -8.74
C PRO A 23 16.31 9.56 -9.38
N ILE A 24 15.48 8.68 -8.83
CA ILE A 24 15.18 7.31 -9.27
C ILE A 24 14.60 7.25 -10.70
N ARG A 25 14.22 8.39 -11.30
CA ARG A 25 13.50 8.47 -12.58
C ARG A 25 14.25 7.93 -13.81
N THR A 26 15.59 7.93 -13.82
CA THR A 26 16.31 7.65 -15.08
C THR A 26 16.63 6.17 -15.29
N VAL A 27 16.68 5.35 -14.23
CA VAL A 27 17.05 3.93 -14.32
C VAL A 27 15.85 3.03 -14.67
N ILE A 28 14.62 3.48 -14.39
CA ILE A 28 13.41 2.67 -14.53
C ILE A 28 12.92 2.58 -15.99
N LYS A 29 13.10 3.63 -16.81
CA LYS A 29 12.56 3.63 -18.19
C LYS A 29 13.25 2.65 -19.15
N SER A 30 14.54 2.34 -18.96
CA SER A 30 15.26 1.45 -19.89
C SER A 30 15.03 -0.04 -19.64
N ARG A 31 14.45 -0.42 -18.49
CA ARG A 31 14.19 -1.83 -18.16
C ARG A 31 12.75 -2.28 -18.43
N ILE A 32 11.81 -1.35 -18.55
CA ILE A 32 10.37 -1.62 -18.76
C ILE A 32 10.07 -2.24 -20.14
N VAL A 33 10.88 -1.98 -21.16
CA VAL A 33 10.57 -2.46 -22.53
C VAL A 33 10.96 -3.92 -22.76
N SER A 34 11.91 -4.48 -22.00
CA SER A 34 12.48 -5.81 -22.28
C SER A 34 11.76 -6.98 -21.61
N ILE A 35 10.84 -6.74 -20.67
CA ILE A 35 10.24 -7.79 -19.82
C ILE A 35 8.81 -8.17 -20.25
N ASN A 36 8.16 -7.38 -21.10
CA ASN A 36 6.76 -7.61 -21.49
C ASN A 36 6.55 -8.75 -22.49
N SER A 37 7.60 -9.45 -22.95
CA SER A 37 7.45 -10.51 -23.97
C SER A 37 7.55 -11.95 -23.46
N LEU A 38 7.89 -12.19 -22.19
CA LEU A 38 8.08 -13.57 -21.71
C LEU A 38 7.58 -13.71 -20.26
N ALA A 39 6.66 -14.66 -20.09
CA ALA A 39 6.08 -15.18 -18.83
C ALA A 39 4.87 -14.41 -18.28
N GLY A 40 3.70 -15.01 -18.51
CA GLY A 40 2.46 -14.67 -17.84
C GLY A 40 2.51 -14.90 -16.33
N ARG A 41 1.60 -14.19 -15.64
CA ARG A 41 1.45 -14.02 -14.20
C ARG A 41 2.51 -13.11 -13.56
N VAL A 42 2.35 -11.82 -13.80
CA VAL A 42 2.95 -10.77 -12.97
C VAL A 42 1.98 -10.47 -11.82
N ALA A 43 2.38 -10.78 -10.59
CA ALA A 43 1.77 -10.17 -9.42
C ALA A 43 2.05 -8.67 -9.50
N LEU A 44 0.99 -7.87 -9.65
CA LEU A 44 1.09 -6.42 -9.73
C LEU A 44 1.80 -5.88 -8.48
N THR A 45 2.75 -4.98 -8.68
CA THR A 45 3.35 -4.23 -7.57
C THR A 45 2.28 -3.36 -6.90
N GLU A 46 2.48 -2.99 -5.63
CA GLU A 46 1.48 -2.18 -4.88
C GLU A 46 1.14 -0.85 -5.57
N GLU A 47 2.11 -0.24 -6.25
CA GLU A 47 1.89 0.97 -7.06
C GLU A 47 1.03 0.69 -8.30
N GLU A 48 1.21 -0.46 -8.96
CA GLU A 48 0.39 -0.87 -10.10
C GLU A 48 -1.03 -1.26 -9.68
N LYS A 49 -1.20 -1.85 -8.49
CA LYS A 49 -2.52 -2.10 -7.89
C LYS A 49 -3.26 -0.80 -7.59
N PHE A 50 -2.58 0.19 -6.99
CA PHE A 50 -3.14 1.51 -6.74
C PHE A 50 -3.52 2.21 -8.05
N TYR A 51 -2.63 2.19 -9.04
CA TYR A 51 -2.91 2.78 -10.35
C TYR A 51 -4.08 2.08 -11.06
N ALA A 52 -4.21 0.75 -10.95
CA ALA A 52 -5.38 0.02 -11.45
C ALA A 52 -6.67 0.41 -10.71
N SER A 53 -6.62 0.58 -9.38
CA SER A 53 -7.75 1.05 -8.57
C SER A 53 -8.24 2.45 -8.97
N SER A 54 -7.38 3.28 -9.57
CA SER A 54 -7.73 4.66 -9.95
C SER A 54 -8.43 4.82 -11.32
N LYS A 55 -8.69 3.73 -12.05
CA LYS A 55 -9.17 3.80 -13.45
C LYS A 55 -10.68 3.95 -13.59
N SER A 56 -11.44 3.54 -12.57
CA SER A 56 -12.89 3.72 -12.52
C SER A 56 -13.36 3.86 -11.07
N LEU A 57 -14.58 4.37 -10.88
CA LEU A 57 -15.21 4.42 -9.55
C LEU A 57 -15.22 3.01 -8.92
N LEU A 58 -15.59 1.99 -9.70
CA LEU A 58 -15.65 0.62 -9.23
C LEU A 58 -14.28 0.11 -8.79
N ASP A 59 -13.24 0.34 -9.60
CA ASP A 59 -11.86 -0.06 -9.25
C ASP A 59 -11.40 0.62 -7.94
N GLY A 60 -11.83 1.86 -7.70
CA GLY A 60 -11.49 2.61 -6.49
C GLY A 60 -12.21 2.05 -5.27
N LEU A 61 -13.49 1.68 -5.41
CA LEU A 61 -14.26 1.02 -4.36
C LEU A 61 -13.68 -0.36 -4.01
N TYR A 62 -13.29 -1.15 -5.03
CA TYR A 62 -12.62 -2.44 -4.83
C TYR A 62 -11.25 -2.27 -4.14
N GLY A 63 -10.46 -1.28 -4.57
CA GLY A 63 -9.19 -0.96 -3.94
C GLY A 63 -9.36 -0.54 -2.48
N GLY A 64 -10.35 0.31 -2.19
CA GLY A 64 -10.67 0.73 -0.82
C GLY A 64 -11.11 -0.43 0.08
N ALA A 65 -11.99 -1.31 -0.41
CA ALA A 65 -12.38 -2.51 0.31
C ALA A 65 -11.20 -3.45 0.57
N THR A 66 -10.32 -3.61 -0.44
CA THR A 66 -9.10 -4.41 -0.33
C THR A 66 -8.14 -3.88 0.74
N ILE A 67 -7.92 -2.56 0.77
CA ILE A 67 -7.08 -1.92 1.80
C ILE A 67 -7.69 -2.13 3.19
N ALA A 68 -9.00 -1.99 3.33
CA ALA A 68 -9.67 -2.22 4.61
C ALA A 68 -9.51 -3.66 5.13
N GLU A 69 -9.49 -4.66 4.24
CA GLU A 69 -9.18 -6.05 4.61
C GLU A 69 -7.75 -6.23 5.10
N ILE A 70 -6.78 -5.66 4.39
CA ILE A 70 -5.36 -5.74 4.75
C ILE A 70 -5.13 -5.04 6.09
N ASP A 71 -5.71 -3.85 6.30
CA ASP A 71 -5.66 -3.13 7.57
C ASP A 71 -6.15 -4.00 8.74
N MET A 72 -7.25 -4.74 8.57
CA MET A 72 -7.75 -5.63 9.63
C MET A 72 -6.77 -6.75 9.95
N ILE A 73 -6.09 -7.32 8.95
CA ILE A 73 -5.08 -8.36 9.15
C ILE A 73 -3.89 -7.79 9.92
N ASP A 74 -3.39 -6.62 9.49
CA ASP A 74 -2.25 -5.96 10.11
C ASP A 74 -2.56 -5.49 11.55
N LEU A 75 -3.76 -4.95 11.79
CA LEU A 75 -4.22 -4.55 13.12
C LEU A 75 -4.41 -5.77 14.04
N LYS A 76 -4.91 -6.89 13.52
CA LYS A 76 -5.01 -8.13 14.29
C LYS A 76 -3.63 -8.60 14.74
N TYR A 77 -2.66 -8.62 13.83
CA TYR A 77 -1.28 -8.94 14.16
C TYR A 77 -0.69 -7.97 15.18
N ALA A 78 -0.89 -6.66 15.00
CA ALA A 78 -0.39 -5.63 15.90
C ALA A 78 -0.97 -5.76 17.32
N ILE A 79 -2.25 -6.12 17.45
CA ILE A 79 -2.89 -6.43 18.73
C ILE A 79 -2.23 -7.65 19.39
N ASP A 80 -2.00 -8.73 18.62
CA ASP A 80 -1.48 -9.99 19.15
C ASP A 80 -0.03 -9.88 19.67
N VAL A 81 0.77 -8.98 19.09
CA VAL A 81 2.19 -8.78 19.48
C VAL A 81 2.40 -7.62 20.45
N SER A 82 1.35 -6.89 20.80
CA SER A 82 1.44 -5.73 21.70
C SER A 82 1.16 -6.09 23.15
N THR A 83 1.80 -5.37 24.07
CA THR A 83 1.59 -5.53 25.53
C THR A 83 0.96 -4.29 26.18
N PRO A 84 1.35 -3.05 25.83
CA PRO A 84 0.73 -1.87 26.45
C PRO A 84 -0.77 -1.79 26.15
N ILE A 85 -1.59 -1.77 27.20
CA ILE A 85 -3.06 -1.82 27.06
C ILE A 85 -3.62 -0.65 26.25
N ASP A 86 -3.06 0.56 26.43
CA ASP A 86 -3.51 1.75 25.71
C ASP A 86 -3.29 1.63 24.20
N LEU A 87 -2.20 0.95 23.80
CA LEU A 87 -1.89 0.69 22.40
C LEU A 87 -2.86 -0.35 21.80
N ILE A 88 -3.16 -1.40 22.57
CA ILE A 88 -4.15 -2.42 22.18
C ILE A 88 -5.52 -1.78 21.97
N VAL A 89 -5.95 -0.90 22.89
CA VAL A 89 -7.23 -0.17 22.77
C VAL A 89 -7.24 0.72 21.52
N ALA A 90 -6.14 1.41 21.23
CA ALA A 90 -6.03 2.20 20.01
C ALA A 90 -6.19 1.34 18.74
N TYR A 91 -5.54 0.17 18.67
CA TYR A 91 -5.67 -0.74 17.53
C TYR A 91 -7.07 -1.35 17.40
N GLN A 92 -7.73 -1.65 18.52
CA GLN A 92 -9.13 -2.11 18.50
C GLN A 92 -10.08 -1.03 17.96
N ASN A 93 -9.85 0.24 18.31
CA ASN A 93 -10.63 1.35 17.75
C ASN A 93 -10.39 1.50 16.23
N LEU A 94 -9.14 1.36 15.78
CA LEU A 94 -8.81 1.36 14.35
C LEU A 94 -9.46 0.17 13.62
N MET A 95 -9.51 -1.01 14.24
CA MET A 95 -10.16 -2.20 13.69
C MET A 95 -11.66 -1.94 13.44
N GLU A 96 -12.36 -1.28 14.36
CA GLU A 96 -13.76 -0.90 14.14
C GLU A 96 -13.92 0.15 13.03
N GLY A 97 -12.93 1.03 12.86
CA GLY A 97 -12.81 1.92 11.71
C GLY A 97 -12.69 1.16 10.39
N SER A 98 -11.76 0.21 10.28
CA SER A 98 -11.55 -0.60 9.07
C SER A 98 -12.79 -1.43 8.71
N LYS A 99 -13.48 -2.02 9.71
CA LYS A 99 -14.78 -2.70 9.49
C LYS A 99 -15.84 -1.73 8.95
N SER A 100 -15.89 -0.51 9.48
CA SER A 100 -16.84 0.51 9.00
C SER A 100 -16.53 0.98 7.58
N HIS A 101 -15.25 1.13 7.23
CA HIS A 101 -14.82 1.43 5.87
C HIS A 101 -15.20 0.31 4.89
N LEU A 102 -14.91 -0.96 5.24
CA LEU A 102 -15.29 -2.10 4.41
C LEU A 102 -16.80 -2.09 4.13
N ARG A 103 -17.64 -1.92 5.15
CA ARG A 103 -19.10 -1.78 4.97
C ARG A 103 -19.48 -0.62 4.06
N ALA A 104 -18.81 0.52 4.16
CA ALA A 104 -19.08 1.68 3.31
C ALA A 104 -18.76 1.39 1.85
N PHE A 105 -17.58 0.82 1.56
CA PHE A 105 -17.19 0.45 0.19
C PHE A 105 -18.13 -0.61 -0.41
N VAL A 106 -18.47 -1.65 0.36
CA VAL A 106 -19.40 -2.70 -0.06
C VAL A 106 -20.77 -2.10 -0.40
N ARG A 107 -21.35 -1.29 0.49
CA ARG A 107 -22.62 -0.61 0.21
C ARG A 107 -22.56 0.27 -1.04
N SER A 108 -21.46 0.98 -1.25
CA SER A 108 -21.29 1.77 -2.47
C SER A 108 -21.25 0.90 -3.73
N MET A 109 -20.61 -0.28 -3.68
CA MET A 109 -20.65 -1.22 -4.81
C MET A 109 -22.04 -1.81 -5.03
N GLU A 110 -22.77 -2.13 -3.97
CA GLU A 110 -24.16 -2.60 -4.06
C GLU A 110 -25.07 -1.58 -4.74
N THR A 111 -24.87 -0.27 -4.49
CA THR A 111 -25.64 0.79 -5.19
C THR A 111 -25.36 0.87 -6.69
N LEU A 112 -24.28 0.21 -7.15
CA LEU A 112 -23.90 0.11 -8.55
C LEU A 112 -24.25 -1.28 -9.14
N ASP A 113 -25.06 -2.07 -8.44
CA ASP A 113 -25.40 -3.47 -8.77
C ASP A 113 -24.17 -4.42 -8.81
N TYR A 114 -23.11 -4.10 -8.06
CA TYR A 114 -21.93 -4.95 -7.90
C TYR A 114 -21.90 -5.63 -6.54
N THR A 115 -21.67 -6.95 -6.54
CA THR A 115 -21.44 -7.73 -5.32
C THR A 115 -19.95 -7.85 -5.02
N TYR A 116 -19.55 -7.45 -3.82
CA TYR A 116 -18.18 -7.61 -3.37
C TYR A 116 -17.91 -9.02 -2.84
N THR A 117 -16.74 -9.57 -3.16
CA THR A 117 -16.24 -10.85 -2.62
C THR A 117 -14.91 -10.58 -1.90
N PRO A 118 -14.75 -11.00 -0.63
CA PRO A 118 -13.51 -10.76 0.11
C PRO A 118 -12.32 -11.47 -0.54
N GLN A 119 -11.14 -10.84 -0.47
CA GLN A 119 -9.92 -11.35 -1.12
C GLN A 119 -8.89 -11.89 -0.12
N TYR A 120 -8.83 -11.31 1.08
CA TYR A 120 -7.82 -11.57 2.09
C TYR A 120 -8.41 -12.07 3.41
N ILE A 121 -9.64 -11.69 3.74
CA ILE A 121 -10.37 -12.23 4.89
C ILE A 121 -11.25 -13.42 4.48
N SER A 122 -11.60 -14.28 5.45
CA SER A 122 -12.50 -15.40 5.19
C SER A 122 -13.92 -14.91 4.86
N GLN A 123 -14.66 -15.70 4.08
CA GLN A 123 -16.07 -15.42 3.78
C GLN A 123 -16.92 -15.34 5.05
N GLU A 124 -16.61 -16.14 6.08
CA GLU A 124 -17.26 -16.12 7.38
C GLU A 124 -17.03 -14.79 8.11
N LEU A 125 -15.78 -14.33 8.21
CA LEU A 125 -15.45 -13.06 8.85
C LEU A 125 -16.07 -11.89 8.10
N TYR A 126 -16.04 -11.93 6.77
CA TYR A 126 -16.72 -10.96 5.93
C TYR A 126 -18.22 -10.91 6.22
N GLY A 127 -18.90 -12.06 6.22
CA GLY A 127 -20.33 -12.16 6.54
C GLY A 127 -20.67 -11.59 7.92
N ALA A 128 -19.86 -11.92 8.93
CA ALA A 128 -20.01 -11.36 10.28
C ALA A 128 -19.82 -9.83 10.33
N ILE A 129 -18.94 -9.26 9.49
CA ILE A 129 -18.73 -7.81 9.43
C ILE A 129 -19.91 -7.11 8.76
N ILE A 130 -20.38 -7.61 7.61
CA ILE A 130 -21.41 -6.94 6.81
C ILE A 130 -22.85 -7.32 7.17
N GLY A 131 -23.05 -8.34 8.01
CA GLY A 131 -24.36 -8.76 8.52
C GLY A 131 -25.10 -9.76 7.64
N LEU A 132 -24.36 -10.68 7.02
CA LEU A 132 -24.88 -11.81 6.22
C LEU A 132 -24.93 -13.12 7.00
#